data_AF-B1X536-F1
#
_entry.id   AF-B1X536-F1
#
_cell.length_a   1.000
_cell.length_b   1.000
_cell.length_c   1.000
_cell.angle_alpha   90.00
_cell.angle_beta   90.00
_cell.angle_gamma   90.00
#
_symmetry.space_group_name_H-M   'P 1'
#
loop_
_entity.id
_entity.type
_entity.pdbx_description
1 polymer ?
#
loop_
_entity_poly.entity_id
_entity_poly.type
_entity_poly.pdbx_seq_one_letter_code
_entity_poly.pdbx_strand_id
1 'polypeptide(L)'
;MSASLSQLVHQLSARFNNQQQAFDNPPLYAHIVVNCRPLVHLLPGSLLIEQSYAMDPLKPYRIRVLRAQTRDEKLIIFSYSLSDEQKYWGSVYEPERMLKIEEKDLQAIEGCNYIVRKKNSNFIGEVEPGCRCLVDRKGVTTYIVSKFELTNKGEMRTLDRGHNPVTHEQLWGSLGGVFEFNRTTDFSKEIPYDWIEEWKK
;
A
#
# COMPACT_ATOMS: atom_id res chain seq x y z
N MET A 1 14.72 -9.30 13.36
CA MET A 1 13.83 -8.80 12.29
C MET A 1 12.52 -8.21 12.83
N SER A 2 11.98 -8.73 13.94
CA SER A 2 10.78 -8.23 14.65
C SER A 2 10.69 -6.69 14.77
N ALA A 3 11.75 -6.03 15.24
CA ALA A 3 11.80 -4.58 15.37
C ALA A 3 11.66 -3.83 14.03
N SER A 4 12.19 -4.39 12.93
CA SER A 4 12.05 -3.78 11.61
C SER A 4 10.67 -3.99 11.02
N LEU A 5 10.04 -5.15 11.26
CA LEU A 5 8.64 -5.40 10.89
C LEU A 5 7.71 -4.45 11.64
N SER A 6 7.86 -4.36 12.96
CA SER A 6 7.10 -3.41 13.79
C SER A 6 7.27 -1.98 13.29
N GLN A 7 8.53 -1.52 13.12
CA GLN A 7 8.78 -0.17 12.62
C GLN A 7 8.16 0.08 11.23
N LEU A 8 8.23 -0.90 10.31
CA LEU A 8 7.60 -0.80 8.99
C LEU A 8 6.08 -0.60 9.11
N VAL A 9 5.41 -1.44 9.92
CA VAL A 9 3.95 -1.36 10.10
C VAL A 9 3.56 -0.04 10.78
N HIS A 10 4.26 0.39 11.83
CA HIS A 10 4.04 1.69 12.47
C HIS A 10 4.22 2.86 11.50
N GLN A 11 5.21 2.80 10.61
CA GLN A 11 5.43 3.83 9.60
C GLN A 11 4.35 3.83 8.53
N LEU A 12 3.90 2.65 8.09
CA LEU A 12 2.80 2.51 7.13
C LEU A 12 1.44 2.92 7.70
N SER A 13 1.16 2.70 8.99
CA SER A 13 -0.12 2.99 9.62
C SER A 13 -0.38 4.50 9.76
N ALA A 14 -0.82 5.12 8.66
CA ALA A 14 -1.07 6.55 8.57
C ALA A 14 -1.98 6.93 7.40
N ARG A 15 -2.45 8.17 7.43
CA ARG A 15 -2.92 8.89 6.25
C ARG A 15 -1.76 9.62 5.60
N PHE A 16 -1.68 9.53 4.28
CA PHE A 16 -0.74 10.26 3.45
C PHE A 16 -1.48 11.06 2.38
N ASN A 17 -0.95 12.20 1.95
CA ASN A 17 -1.42 12.90 0.76
C ASN A 17 -0.26 13.57 0.02
N ASN A 18 -0.43 13.82 -1.28
CA ASN A 18 0.54 14.56 -2.09
C ASN A 18 0.06 16.00 -2.39
N GLN A 19 -0.69 16.61 -1.47
CA GLN A 19 -1.37 17.89 -1.72
C GLN A 19 -0.42 18.97 -2.27
N GLN A 20 0.74 19.14 -1.62
CA GLN A 20 1.73 20.14 -2.02
C GLN A 20 2.22 19.88 -3.46
N GLN A 21 2.62 18.64 -3.76
CA GLN A 21 3.07 18.24 -5.09
C GLN A 21 2.00 18.47 -6.17
N ALA A 22 0.74 18.12 -5.86
CA ALA A 22 -0.38 18.30 -6.78
C ALA A 22 -0.70 19.78 -7.01
N PHE A 23 -0.53 20.65 -6.02
CA PHE A 23 -0.74 22.09 -6.17
C PHE A 23 0.41 22.78 -6.90
N ASP A 24 1.64 22.30 -6.72
CA ASP A 24 2.80 22.84 -7.43
C ASP A 24 2.78 22.46 -8.91
N ASN A 25 2.27 21.27 -9.25
CA ASN A 25 2.26 20.75 -10.62
C ASN A 25 0.94 20.04 -11.00
N PRO A 26 -0.21 20.73 -11.01
CA PRO A 26 -1.51 20.10 -11.20
C PRO A 26 -1.71 19.36 -12.53
N PRO A 27 -1.11 19.76 -13.67
CA PRO A 27 -1.19 18.98 -14.91
C PRO A 27 -0.48 17.62 -14.82
N LEU A 28 0.47 17.46 -13.90
CA LEU A 28 1.30 16.26 -13.77
C LEU A 28 0.84 15.35 -12.64
N TYR A 29 0.34 15.92 -11.55
CA TYR A 29 -0.01 15.17 -10.34
C TYR A 29 -1.43 15.47 -9.89
N ALA A 30 -2.26 14.43 -9.87
CA ALA A 30 -3.53 14.49 -9.17
C ALA A 30 -3.31 14.57 -7.65
N HIS A 31 -4.21 15.27 -6.95
CA HIS A 31 -4.24 15.23 -5.49
C HIS A 31 -4.86 13.91 -5.01
N ILE A 32 -4.03 13.06 -4.42
CA ILE A 32 -4.34 11.72 -3.94
C ILE A 32 -4.19 11.67 -2.42
N VAL A 33 -5.10 10.92 -1.81
CA VAL A 33 -5.05 10.55 -0.39
C VAL A 33 -4.89 9.03 -0.31
N VAL A 34 -3.94 8.58 0.51
CA VAL A 34 -3.72 7.17 0.84
C VAL A 34 -3.99 6.98 2.32
N ASN A 35 -4.91 6.11 2.69
CA ASN A 35 -5.14 5.69 4.06
C ASN A 35 -4.64 4.27 4.23
N CYS A 36 -3.76 4.04 5.21
CA CYS A 36 -3.28 2.73 5.61
C CYS A 36 -3.62 2.52 7.09
N ARG A 37 -4.57 1.64 7.41
CA ARG A 37 -5.05 1.43 8.78
C ARG A 37 -4.95 -0.03 9.22
N PRO A 38 -4.55 -0.32 10.47
CA PRO A 38 -4.59 -1.67 11.04
C PRO A 38 -5.98 -2.31 10.98
N LEU A 39 -6.03 -3.56 10.49
CA LEU A 39 -7.18 -4.45 10.63
C LEU A 39 -6.93 -5.35 11.84
N VAL A 40 -7.23 -4.83 13.03
CA VAL A 40 -6.83 -5.38 14.34
C VAL A 40 -7.39 -6.77 14.63
N HIS A 41 -8.51 -7.14 14.01
CA HIS A 41 -9.20 -8.42 14.16
C HIS A 41 -8.71 -9.50 13.18
N LEU A 42 -7.84 -9.13 12.23
CA LEU A 42 -7.19 -10.08 11.30
C LEU A 42 -5.78 -10.44 11.79
N LEU A 43 -5.09 -11.30 11.01
CA LEU A 43 -3.73 -11.70 11.36
C LEU A 43 -2.78 -10.49 11.54
N PRO A 44 -1.82 -10.55 12.47
CA PRO A 44 -0.88 -9.47 12.73
C PRO A 44 -0.18 -8.94 11.48
N GLY A 45 -0.10 -7.61 11.38
CA GLY A 45 0.46 -6.90 10.23
C GLY A 45 -0.52 -6.67 9.08
N SER A 46 -1.79 -7.01 9.24
CA SER A 46 -2.85 -6.74 8.25
C SER A 46 -3.26 -5.27 8.24
N LEU A 47 -3.12 -4.59 7.11
CA LEU A 47 -3.45 -3.18 6.92
C LEU A 47 -4.47 -3.05 5.79
N LEU A 48 -5.58 -2.35 6.03
CA LEU A 48 -6.44 -1.86 4.96
C LEU A 48 -5.77 -0.66 4.30
N ILE A 49 -5.61 -0.70 2.98
CA ILE A 49 -5.18 0.45 2.19
C ILE A 49 -6.29 0.90 1.24
N GLU A 50 -6.67 2.17 1.34
CA GLU A 50 -7.53 2.86 0.37
C GLU A 50 -6.75 4.01 -0.26
N GLN A 51 -6.77 4.10 -1.59
CA GLN A 51 -6.23 5.22 -2.36
C GLN A 51 -7.36 5.87 -3.15
N SER A 52 -7.55 7.17 -2.93
CA SER A 52 -8.63 7.96 -3.51
C SER A 52 -8.10 9.27 -4.05
N TYR A 53 -8.76 9.83 -5.06
CA TYR A 53 -8.59 11.23 -5.38
C TYR A 53 -9.19 12.08 -4.25
N ALA A 54 -8.52 13.17 -3.86
CA ALA A 54 -8.99 14.03 -2.78
C ALA A 54 -10.37 14.65 -3.03
N MET A 55 -10.78 14.76 -4.30
CA MET A 55 -12.10 15.27 -4.70
C MET A 55 -13.24 14.27 -4.50
N ASP A 56 -12.96 12.97 -4.44
CA ASP A 56 -13.96 11.91 -4.19
C ASP A 56 -13.37 10.85 -3.24
N PRO A 57 -13.12 11.21 -1.96
CA PRO A 57 -12.39 10.37 -1.02
C PRO A 57 -13.12 9.06 -0.69
N LEU A 58 -14.44 9.02 -0.85
CA LEU A 58 -15.29 7.87 -0.55
C LEU A 58 -15.38 6.85 -1.70
N LYS A 59 -14.81 7.15 -2.87
CA LYS A 59 -14.72 6.23 -4.01
C LYS A 59 -13.25 5.97 -4.35
N PRO A 60 -12.57 5.12 -3.57
CA PRO A 60 -11.18 4.77 -3.86
C PRO A 60 -11.07 4.16 -5.25
N TYR A 61 -10.06 4.58 -6.01
CA TYR A 61 -9.70 3.93 -7.26
C TYR A 61 -8.91 2.63 -7.03
N ARG A 62 -8.41 2.44 -5.80
CA ARG A 62 -7.71 1.22 -5.37
C ARG A 62 -7.96 0.99 -3.88
N ILE A 63 -8.42 -0.22 -3.56
CA ILE A 63 -8.55 -0.73 -2.19
C ILE A 63 -7.89 -2.11 -2.12
N ARG A 64 -7.08 -2.36 -1.09
CA ARG A 64 -6.43 -3.66 -0.88
C ARG A 64 -6.30 -3.93 0.62
N VAL A 65 -6.09 -5.20 0.96
CA VAL A 65 -5.50 -5.55 2.24
C VAL A 65 -4.04 -5.92 2.01
N LEU A 66 -3.15 -5.30 2.78
CA LEU A 66 -1.74 -5.61 2.82
C LEU A 66 -1.47 -6.42 4.08
N ARG A 67 -0.51 -7.35 4.05
CA ARG A 67 -0.04 -8.05 5.25
C ARG A 67 1.46 -8.06 5.31
N ALA A 68 2.03 -7.27 6.22
CA ALA A 68 3.46 -7.24 6.44
C ALA A 68 3.89 -8.42 7.33
N GLN A 69 4.87 -9.21 6.88
CA GLN A 69 5.42 -10.34 7.61
C GLN A 69 6.95 -10.41 7.43
N THR A 70 7.62 -11.15 8.33
CA THR A 70 8.98 -11.63 8.09
C THR A 70 8.89 -13.06 7.55
N ARG A 71 9.53 -13.33 6.41
CA ARG A 71 9.70 -14.68 5.83
C ARG A 71 11.14 -14.84 5.41
N ASP A 72 11.80 -15.93 5.81
CA ASP A 72 13.19 -16.23 5.46
C ASP A 72 14.13 -15.02 5.62
N GLU A 73 14.03 -14.35 6.77
CA GLU A 73 14.80 -13.14 7.11
C GLU A 73 14.56 -11.92 6.17
N LYS A 74 13.49 -11.93 5.39
CA LYS A 74 13.06 -10.81 4.53
C LYS A 74 11.76 -10.21 5.03
N LEU A 75 11.61 -8.90 4.93
CA LEU A 75 10.32 -8.24 5.11
C LEU A 75 9.53 -8.37 3.81
N ILE A 76 8.33 -8.93 3.88
CA ILE A 76 7.42 -9.07 2.74
C ILE A 76 6.10 -8.42 3.10
N ILE A 77 5.55 -7.63 2.16
CA ILE A 77 4.17 -7.16 2.24
C ILE A 77 3.37 -7.98 1.22
N PHE A 78 2.52 -8.87 1.73
CA PHE A 78 1.59 -9.62 0.91
C PHE A 78 0.41 -8.76 0.50
N SER A 79 -0.02 -8.88 -0.76
CA SER A 79 -1.11 -8.08 -1.32
C SER A 79 -2.36 -8.94 -1.54
N TYR A 80 -3.49 -8.47 -1.03
CA TYR A 80 -4.79 -9.13 -1.18
C TYR A 80 -5.82 -8.19 -1.80
N SER A 81 -6.58 -8.70 -2.77
CA SER A 81 -7.84 -8.07 -3.21
C SER A 81 -8.97 -8.45 -2.25
N LEU A 82 -10.01 -7.63 -2.24
CA LEU A 82 -11.23 -7.88 -1.50
C LEU A 82 -12.30 -8.39 -2.45
N SER A 83 -12.96 -9.50 -2.13
CA SER A 83 -14.21 -9.86 -2.79
C SER A 83 -15.26 -8.80 -2.52
N ASP A 84 -16.01 -8.38 -3.55
CA ASP A 84 -17.01 -7.31 -3.44
C ASP A 84 -16.45 -6.02 -2.83
N GLU A 85 -15.31 -5.54 -3.37
CA GLU A 85 -14.56 -4.43 -2.79
C GLU A 85 -15.37 -3.14 -2.56
N GLN A 86 -16.43 -2.91 -3.37
CA GLN A 86 -17.30 -1.74 -3.26
C GLN A 86 -18.02 -1.66 -1.92
N LYS A 87 -18.34 -2.80 -1.30
CA LYS A 87 -18.92 -2.89 0.04
C LYS A 87 -18.05 -2.19 1.10
N TYR A 88 -16.74 -2.18 0.88
CA TYR A 88 -15.75 -1.67 1.83
C TYR A 88 -15.25 -0.26 1.50
N TRP A 89 -15.72 0.37 0.41
CA TRP A 89 -15.31 1.73 0.07
C TRP A 89 -15.62 2.74 1.17
N GLY A 90 -14.63 3.56 1.51
CA GLY A 90 -14.72 4.55 2.57
C GLY A 90 -14.67 3.96 3.98
N SER A 91 -14.49 2.64 4.13
CA SER A 91 -14.44 2.02 5.46
C SER A 91 -13.24 2.50 6.27
N VAL A 92 -12.16 2.98 5.65
CA VAL A 92 -11.04 3.63 6.36
C VAL A 92 -11.46 4.85 7.21
N TYR A 93 -12.66 5.41 7.01
CA TYR A 93 -13.21 6.49 7.83
C TYR A 93 -14.18 6.00 8.92
N GLU A 94 -14.55 4.72 8.91
CA GLU A 94 -15.58 4.11 9.76
C GLU A 94 -15.05 2.80 10.37
N PRO A 95 -14.39 2.84 11.55
CA PRO A 95 -13.76 1.65 12.16
C PRO A 95 -14.67 0.42 12.26
N GLU A 96 -15.95 0.63 12.59
CA GLU A 96 -16.96 -0.46 12.67
C GLU A 96 -17.20 -1.17 11.33
N ARG A 97 -17.00 -0.47 10.20
CA ARG A 97 -17.09 -1.08 8.87
C ARG A 97 -15.81 -1.83 8.52
N MET A 98 -14.64 -1.39 8.99
CA MET A 98 -13.38 -2.11 8.80
C MET A 98 -13.42 -3.48 9.49
N LEU A 99 -14.05 -3.57 10.66
CA LEU A 99 -14.24 -4.83 11.41
C LEU A 99 -15.06 -5.89 10.64
N LYS A 100 -15.77 -5.50 9.57
CA LYS A 100 -16.55 -6.42 8.74
C LYS A 100 -15.73 -7.11 7.65
N ILE A 101 -14.47 -6.72 7.45
CA ILE A 101 -13.56 -7.39 6.51
C ILE A 101 -13.04 -8.66 7.17
N GLU A 102 -13.29 -9.82 6.57
CA GLU A 102 -12.89 -11.12 7.13
C GLU A 102 -11.81 -11.78 6.26
N GLU A 103 -11.05 -12.74 6.80
CA GLU A 103 -10.04 -13.49 6.03
C GLU A 103 -10.62 -14.13 4.75
N LYS A 104 -11.89 -14.56 4.79
CA LYS A 104 -12.59 -15.15 3.65
C LYS A 104 -12.82 -14.17 2.49
N ASP A 105 -12.79 -12.86 2.78
CA ASP A 105 -12.94 -11.82 1.77
C ASP A 105 -11.61 -11.55 1.04
N LEU A 106 -10.49 -12.07 1.56
CA LEU A 106 -9.16 -11.79 1.05
C LEU A 106 -8.75 -12.81 -0.02
N GLN A 107 -8.36 -12.31 -1.19
CA GLN A 107 -7.78 -13.11 -2.26
C GLN A 107 -6.36 -12.65 -2.53
N ALA A 108 -5.40 -13.55 -2.36
CA ALA A 108 -3.99 -13.24 -2.62
C ALA A 108 -3.80 -12.87 -4.10
N ILE A 109 -3.07 -11.78 -4.36
CA ILE A 109 -2.78 -11.33 -5.72
C ILE A 109 -1.41 -11.83 -6.11
N GLU A 110 -1.36 -12.77 -7.06
CA GLU A 110 -0.13 -13.34 -7.55
C GLU A 110 0.80 -12.27 -8.13
N GLY A 111 2.09 -12.36 -7.80
CA GLY A 111 3.12 -11.50 -8.36
C GLY A 111 3.13 -10.06 -7.83
N CYS A 112 2.19 -9.68 -6.95
CA CYS A 112 2.05 -8.31 -6.45
C CYS A 112 2.54 -8.13 -5.01
N ASN A 113 3.31 -9.08 -4.45
CA ASN A 113 3.90 -8.91 -3.13
C ASN A 113 5.09 -7.96 -3.21
N TYR A 114 5.33 -7.16 -2.16
CA TYR A 114 6.52 -6.30 -2.07
C TYR A 114 7.59 -6.94 -1.22
N ILE A 115 8.81 -6.99 -1.75
CA ILE A 115 10.01 -7.29 -0.99
C ILE A 115 10.54 -5.98 -0.42
N VAL A 116 10.63 -5.89 0.91
CA VAL A 116 11.01 -4.68 1.62
C VAL A 116 12.37 -4.84 2.26
N ARG A 117 13.23 -3.83 2.05
CA ARG A 117 14.54 -3.71 2.69
C ARG A 117 14.61 -2.44 3.51
N LYS A 118 15.26 -2.53 4.66
CA LYS A 118 15.58 -1.36 5.50
C LYS A 118 16.96 -0.82 5.09
N LYS A 119 17.05 0.49 4.83
CA LYS A 119 18.31 1.19 4.50
C LYS A 119 18.36 2.51 5.25
N ASN A 120 19.36 2.73 6.11
CA ASN A 120 19.56 3.99 6.84
C ASN A 120 18.27 4.50 7.54
N SER A 121 17.53 3.60 8.21
CA SER A 121 16.24 3.88 8.86
C SER A 121 15.04 4.16 7.94
N ASN A 122 15.24 4.19 6.63
CA ASN A 122 14.17 4.18 5.63
C ASN A 122 13.80 2.74 5.25
N PHE A 123 12.60 2.55 4.71
CA PHE A 123 12.21 1.31 4.06
C PHE A 123 12.05 1.53 2.56
N ILE A 124 12.57 0.58 1.78
CA ILE A 124 12.42 0.57 0.33
C ILE A 124 11.73 -0.74 -0.02
N GLY A 125 10.55 -0.68 -0.61
CA GLY A 125 9.82 -1.83 -1.10
C GLY A 125 9.75 -1.84 -2.61
N GLU A 126 9.96 -3.00 -3.21
CA GLU A 126 9.87 -3.22 -4.65
C GLU A 126 8.99 -4.45 -4.88
N VAL A 127 8.10 -4.40 -5.88
CA VAL A 127 7.27 -5.55 -6.23
C VAL A 127 8.16 -6.74 -6.62
N GLU A 128 7.74 -7.95 -6.27
CA GLU A 128 8.51 -9.15 -6.53
C GLU A 128 8.88 -9.29 -8.02
N PRO A 129 10.10 -9.80 -8.32
CA PRO A 129 10.53 -9.96 -9.69
C PRO A 129 9.69 -11.00 -10.43
N GLY A 130 9.70 -10.94 -11.77
CA GLY A 130 9.07 -11.95 -12.63
C GLY A 130 7.91 -11.44 -13.49
N CYS A 131 7.61 -10.14 -13.46
CA CYS A 131 6.57 -9.53 -14.31
C CYS A 131 5.17 -10.12 -14.10
N ARG A 132 4.87 -10.61 -12.88
CA ARG A 132 3.64 -11.35 -12.60
C ARG A 132 2.55 -10.56 -11.89
N CYS A 133 2.82 -9.33 -11.44
CA CYS A 133 1.78 -8.43 -10.97
C CYS A 133 0.97 -7.89 -12.14
N LEU A 134 0.04 -8.70 -12.66
CA LEU A 134 -0.75 -8.36 -13.84
C LEU A 134 -1.92 -7.45 -13.49
N VAL A 135 -2.14 -6.43 -14.32
CA VAL A 135 -3.26 -5.50 -14.25
C VAL A 135 -3.82 -5.27 -15.64
N ASP A 136 -5.11 -5.57 -15.78
CA ASP A 136 -5.89 -5.29 -16.98
C ASP A 136 -6.52 -3.90 -16.91
N ARG A 137 -6.22 -3.05 -17.90
CA ARG A 137 -6.85 -1.74 -18.06
C ARG A 137 -7.37 -1.59 -19.47
N LYS A 138 -8.69 -1.37 -19.62
CA LYS A 138 -9.34 -1.14 -20.93
C LYS A 138 -8.97 -2.22 -21.97
N GLY A 139 -8.92 -3.49 -21.54
CA GLY A 139 -8.57 -4.62 -22.41
C GLY A 139 -7.07 -4.81 -22.69
N VAL A 140 -6.20 -3.97 -22.11
CA VAL A 140 -4.75 -4.11 -22.21
C VAL A 140 -4.19 -4.67 -20.91
N THR A 141 -3.61 -5.87 -20.99
CA THR A 141 -2.88 -6.50 -19.88
C THR A 141 -1.48 -5.90 -19.77
N THR A 142 -1.11 -5.49 -18.57
CA THR A 142 0.24 -5.00 -18.24
C THR A 142 0.75 -5.64 -16.98
N TYR A 143 2.06 -5.75 -16.81
CA TYR A 143 2.63 -6.03 -15.49
C TYR A 143 3.08 -4.73 -14.84
N ILE A 144 2.97 -4.66 -13.51
CA ILE A 144 3.40 -3.52 -12.73
C ILE A 144 4.86 -3.66 -12.33
N VAL A 145 5.63 -2.60 -12.56
CA VAL A 145 6.85 -2.30 -11.83
C VAL A 145 6.49 -1.23 -10.82
N SER A 146 6.52 -1.58 -9.53
CA SER A 146 6.23 -0.64 -8.45
C SER A 146 7.35 -0.62 -7.43
N LYS A 147 7.64 0.60 -6.96
CA LYS A 147 8.58 0.87 -5.89
C LYS A 147 8.00 1.91 -4.94
N PHE A 148 8.22 1.71 -3.65
CA PHE A 148 8.00 2.74 -2.65
C PHE A 148 9.24 2.96 -1.77
N GLU A 149 9.35 4.17 -1.25
CA GLU A 149 10.28 4.53 -0.18
C GLU A 149 9.48 5.17 0.97
N LEU A 150 9.70 4.70 2.19
CA LEU A 150 9.22 5.32 3.42
C LEU A 150 10.41 5.92 4.15
N THR A 151 10.39 7.24 4.35
CA THR A 151 11.42 7.92 5.11
C THR A 151 11.20 7.71 6.60
N ASN A 152 12.26 7.78 7.39
CA ASN A 152 12.14 7.75 8.85
C ASN A 152 11.29 8.90 9.42
N LYS A 153 11.11 9.99 8.68
CA LYS A 153 10.23 11.12 9.01
C LYS A 153 8.76 10.87 8.65
N GLY A 154 8.46 9.75 7.99
CA GLY A 154 7.11 9.33 7.62
C GLY A 154 6.66 9.82 6.24
N GLU A 155 7.51 10.43 5.43
CA GLU A 155 7.16 10.72 4.04
C GLU A 155 7.16 9.43 3.23
N MET A 156 6.27 9.33 2.26
CA MET A 156 6.19 8.19 1.35
C MET A 156 6.41 8.67 -0.06
N ARG A 157 7.32 8.02 -0.79
CA ARG A 157 7.48 8.19 -2.23
C ARG A 157 7.06 6.93 -2.94
N THR A 158 6.30 7.05 -4.03
CA THR A 158 5.91 5.89 -4.83
C THR A 158 6.14 6.12 -6.32
N LEU A 159 6.43 5.03 -7.03
CA LEU A 159 6.57 5.02 -8.48
C LEU A 159 5.91 3.75 -9.01
N ASP A 160 4.81 3.91 -9.74
CA ASP A 160 4.10 2.83 -10.41
C ASP A 160 4.23 3.00 -11.93
N ARG A 161 4.65 1.93 -12.62
CA ARG A 161 4.71 1.84 -14.08
C ARG A 161 4.10 0.52 -14.55
N GLY A 162 3.30 0.58 -15.59
CA GLY A 162 2.74 -0.59 -16.26
C GLY A 162 3.45 -0.84 -17.56
N HIS A 163 3.94 -2.07 -17.74
CA HIS A 163 4.70 -2.49 -18.91
C HIS A 163 3.97 -3.57 -19.70
N ASN A 164 4.14 -3.58 -21.01
CA ASN A 164 3.65 -4.64 -21.89
C ASN A 164 4.36 -5.96 -21.53
N PRO A 165 3.64 -7.07 -21.26
CA PRO A 165 4.27 -8.35 -20.90
C PRO A 165 5.15 -8.98 -21.98
N VAL A 166 4.96 -8.60 -23.25
CA VAL A 166 5.69 -9.14 -24.41
C VAL A 166 6.84 -8.22 -24.81
N THR A 167 6.58 -6.91 -24.97
CA THR A 167 7.59 -5.96 -25.47
C THR A 167 8.38 -5.26 -24.36
N HIS A 168 7.92 -5.36 -23.11
CA HIS A 168 8.45 -4.63 -21.95
C HIS A 168 8.39 -3.09 -22.05
N GLU A 169 7.74 -2.56 -23.09
CA GLU A 169 7.49 -1.13 -23.24
C GLU A 169 6.58 -0.62 -22.12
N GLN A 170 6.90 0.56 -21.56
CA GLN A 170 6.03 1.22 -20.58
C GLN A 170 4.77 1.75 -21.28
N LEU A 171 3.60 1.18 -20.97
CA LEU A 171 2.32 1.60 -21.55
C LEU A 171 1.59 2.65 -20.73
N TRP A 172 1.78 2.63 -19.41
CA TRP A 172 1.22 3.63 -18.51
C TRP A 172 2.09 3.77 -17.25
N GLY A 173 1.82 4.80 -16.46
CA GLY A 173 2.57 5.08 -15.23
C GLY A 173 2.78 6.57 -15.07
N SER A 174 3.38 6.96 -13.94
CA SER A 174 3.67 8.38 -13.71
C SER A 174 4.65 8.90 -14.76
N LEU A 175 4.18 9.81 -15.61
CA LEU A 175 5.03 10.56 -16.54
C LEU A 175 5.77 11.69 -15.82
N GLY A 176 5.15 12.30 -14.81
CA GLY A 176 5.71 13.43 -14.07
C GLY A 176 6.86 13.08 -13.13
N GLY A 177 7.00 11.81 -12.75
CA GLY A 177 8.01 11.35 -11.80
C GLY A 177 7.43 10.60 -10.59
N VAL A 178 8.13 10.61 -9.46
CA VAL A 178 7.66 9.96 -8.23
C VAL A 178 6.48 10.73 -7.63
N PHE A 179 5.49 10.03 -7.08
CA PHE A 179 4.51 10.67 -6.21
C PHE A 179 5.15 10.88 -4.84
N GLU A 180 5.00 12.08 -4.28
CA GLU A 180 5.57 12.46 -2.98
C GLU A 180 4.44 12.75 -2.00
N PHE A 181 4.30 11.88 -1.00
CA PHE A 181 3.25 11.99 0.00
C PHE A 181 3.80 12.38 1.37
N ASN A 182 3.13 13.35 1.99
CA ASN A 182 3.33 13.71 3.38
C ASN A 182 2.40 12.91 4.28
N ARG A 183 2.90 12.47 5.42
CA ARG A 183 2.09 11.89 6.50
C ARG A 183 1.27 12.98 7.19
N THR A 184 -0.04 12.82 7.23
CA THR A 184 -0.97 13.83 7.78
C THR A 184 -1.79 13.34 8.97
N THR A 185 -1.92 12.03 9.16
CA THR A 185 -2.59 11.46 10.34
C THR A 185 -1.89 10.17 10.74
N ASP A 186 -1.62 10.01 12.03
CA ASP A 186 -0.97 8.82 12.57
C ASP A 186 -2.02 7.82 13.07
N PHE A 187 -2.08 6.63 12.44
CA PHE A 187 -2.94 5.52 12.85
C PHE A 187 -2.14 4.43 13.57
N SER A 188 -0.86 4.63 13.85
CA SER A 188 -0.01 3.62 14.47
C SER A 188 -0.41 3.29 15.91
N LYS A 189 -1.18 4.17 16.56
CA LYS A 189 -1.80 3.92 17.87
C LYS A 189 -2.89 2.85 17.85
N GLU A 190 -3.39 2.49 16.67
CA GLU A 190 -4.39 1.42 16.49
C GLU A 190 -3.75 0.04 16.47
N ILE A 191 -2.41 -0.06 16.37
CA ILE A 191 -1.69 -1.33 16.38
C ILE A 191 -1.79 -1.92 17.80
N PRO A 192 -2.42 -3.09 17.97
CA PRO A 192 -2.58 -3.68 19.28
C PRO A 192 -1.27 -4.34 19.75
N TYR A 193 -1.10 -4.44 21.07
CA TYR A 193 0.14 -4.89 21.70
C TYR A 193 0.46 -6.37 21.40
N ASP A 194 -0.56 -7.18 21.20
CA ASP A 194 -0.47 -8.60 20.83
C ASP A 194 0.24 -8.83 19.49
N TRP A 195 0.12 -7.91 18.52
CA TRP A 195 0.91 -7.97 17.28
C TRP A 195 2.41 -7.89 17.56
N ILE A 196 2.82 -7.04 18.50
CA ILE A 196 4.22 -6.86 18.87
C ILE A 196 4.74 -8.13 19.53
N GLU A 197 3.95 -8.77 20.38
CA GLU A 197 4.30 -10.06 21.00
C GLU A 197 4.38 -11.17 19.96
N GLU A 198 3.47 -11.22 19.00
CA GLU A 198 3.50 -12.21 17.92
C GLU A 198 4.76 -12.06 17.06
N TRP A 199 5.15 -10.84 16.71
CA TRP A 199 6.35 -10.61 15.90
C TRP A 199 7.67 -10.90 16.63
N LYS A 200 7.66 -11.01 17.97
CA LYS A 200 8.84 -11.39 18.76
C LYS A 200 9.08 -12.89 18.79
N LYS A 201 8.06 -13.70 18.51
CA LYS A 201 8.17 -15.16 18.40
C LYS A 201 8.92 -15.55 17.13
#